data_AF-A0A7Y4Z2Y1-F1
#
_entry.id   AF-A0A7Y4Z2Y1-F1
#
_cell.length_a   1.000
_cell.length_b   1.000
_cell.length_c   1.000
_cell.angle_alpha   90.00
_cell.angle_beta   90.00
_cell.angle_gamma   90.00
#
_symmetry.space_group_name_H-M   'P 1'
#
loop_
_entity.id
_entity.type
_entity.pdbx_description
1 polymer ?
#
loop_
_entity_poly.entity_id
_entity_poly.type
_entity_poly.pdbx_seq_one_letter_code
_entity_poly.pdbx_strand_id
1 'polypeptide(L)'
;MRNAFVVIFIFLIGNALAQTAATKNQSKQNDYRNKNRISTLVGHQVSFYLNHPQIDSHSKMFFKGELAISNNAITYGILDSVLTKNEETRPFYFFIFNQIVDLSDEKMLNLVSSKCLEFVETYPCEYFTAFNEQDIDINVVKWTTFIGQALKDKNRFATFRSVVDTKINGSCSGIQDLWKSFRTEVRMCLIQ
;
A
#
# COMPACT_ATOMS: atom_id res chain seq x y z
N MET A 1 -79.95 18.98 -26.60
CA MET A 1 -79.57 20.32 -26.10
C MET A 1 -78.96 20.18 -24.72
N ARG A 2 -77.73 20.69 -24.55
CA ARG A 2 -77.11 21.15 -23.30
C ARG A 2 -77.03 20.16 -22.12
N ASN A 3 -75.82 19.74 -21.76
CA ASN A 3 -75.13 20.32 -20.60
C ASN A 3 -73.71 19.76 -20.47
N ALA A 4 -72.75 20.65 -20.71
CA ALA A 4 -71.33 20.45 -20.51
C ALA A 4 -71.02 20.64 -19.02
N PHE A 5 -70.41 19.65 -18.38
CA PHE A 5 -69.79 19.81 -17.07
C PHE A 5 -68.31 20.16 -17.28
N VAL A 6 -68.00 21.44 -17.10
CA VAL A 6 -66.64 21.96 -17.01
C VAL A 6 -66.21 21.83 -15.55
N VAL A 7 -65.20 21.00 -15.28
CA VAL A 7 -64.56 20.92 -13.96
C VAL A 7 -63.34 21.85 -14.00
N ILE A 8 -63.46 22.98 -13.30
CA ILE A 8 -62.36 23.94 -13.09
C ILE A 8 -61.55 23.46 -11.88
N PHE A 9 -60.33 23.01 -12.11
CA PHE A 9 -59.35 22.79 -11.05
C PHE A 9 -58.68 24.11 -10.68
N ILE A 10 -59.00 24.62 -9.49
CA ILE A 10 -58.31 25.75 -8.86
C ILE A 10 -57.13 25.17 -8.08
N PHE A 11 -55.91 25.33 -8.59
CA PHE A 11 -54.69 25.15 -7.78
C PHE A 11 -54.27 26.52 -7.24
N LEU A 12 -54.52 26.73 -5.95
CA LEU A 12 -54.00 27.85 -5.17
C LEU A 12 -52.49 27.66 -4.97
N ILE A 13 -51.72 28.62 -5.48
CA ILE A 13 -50.32 28.84 -5.12
C ILE A 13 -50.31 29.54 -3.76
N GLY A 14 -49.82 28.86 -2.72
CA GLY A 14 -49.60 29.40 -1.39
C GLY A 14 -48.19 29.05 -0.91
N ASN A 15 -47.36 30.08 -0.78
CA ASN A 15 -45.96 30.02 -0.33
C ASN A 15 -45.81 29.56 1.13
N ALA A 16 -44.69 28.91 1.43
CA ALA A 16 -43.65 29.40 2.36
C ALA A 16 -43.05 28.31 3.25
N LEU A 17 -41.75 28.06 3.02
CA LEU A 17 -40.68 28.01 4.01
C LEU A 17 -40.97 27.31 5.35
N ALA A 18 -40.52 26.07 5.45
CA ALA A 18 -39.79 25.59 6.64
C ALA A 18 -39.03 24.31 6.28
N GLN A 19 -37.92 24.42 5.56
CA GLN A 19 -36.89 23.40 5.61
C GLN A 19 -35.80 23.90 6.54
N THR A 20 -35.93 23.52 7.81
CA THR A 20 -34.83 23.41 8.74
C THR A 20 -33.69 22.68 8.05
N ALA A 21 -32.59 23.40 7.81
CA ALA A 21 -31.32 22.83 7.42
C ALA A 21 -30.78 21.98 8.58
N ALA A 22 -31.32 20.78 8.73
CA ALA A 22 -30.73 19.74 9.54
C ALA A 22 -29.50 19.24 8.79
N THR A 23 -28.34 19.59 9.34
CA THR A 23 -26.99 19.25 8.92
C THR A 23 -26.86 17.73 8.71
N LYS A 24 -27.13 17.25 7.49
CA LYS A 24 -26.61 15.95 7.05
C LYS A 24 -25.15 16.15 6.64
N ASN A 25 -24.29 16.20 7.65
CA ASN A 25 -22.87 15.92 7.48
C ASN A 25 -22.77 14.42 7.20
N GLN A 26 -23.16 14.00 6.00
CA GLN A 26 -22.83 12.68 5.48
C GLN A 26 -21.33 12.71 5.22
N SER A 27 -20.54 12.26 6.19
CA SER A 27 -19.18 11.84 5.94
C SER A 27 -19.23 10.85 4.78
N LYS A 28 -18.78 11.27 3.60
CA LYS A 28 -18.46 10.35 2.51
C LYS A 28 -17.47 9.35 3.09
N GLN A 29 -17.96 8.16 3.42
CA GLN A 29 -17.12 7.04 3.78
C GLN A 29 -16.34 6.69 2.52
N ASN A 30 -15.17 7.27 2.37
CA ASN A 30 -14.27 6.95 1.29
C ASN A 30 -13.86 5.49 1.48
N ASP A 31 -14.37 4.61 0.62
CA ASP A 31 -13.99 3.20 0.60
C ASP A 31 -12.59 3.10 -0.05
N TYR A 32 -11.56 3.20 0.79
CA TYR A 32 -10.19 3.09 0.34
C TYR A 32 -9.83 1.61 0.12
N ARG A 33 -9.13 1.31 -0.99
CA ARG A 33 -8.80 -0.05 -1.44
C ARG A 33 -7.85 -0.85 -0.52
N ASN A 34 -7.37 -0.25 0.58
CA ASN A 34 -6.41 -0.79 1.54
C ASN A 34 -7.05 -1.35 2.81
N LYS A 35 -8.36 -1.65 2.81
CA LYS A 35 -9.04 -2.19 4.00
C LYS A 35 -8.68 -3.67 4.21
N ASN A 36 -7.62 -3.92 4.98
CA ASN A 36 -7.19 -5.27 5.31
C ASN A 36 -8.02 -5.88 6.44
N ARG A 37 -8.15 -7.20 6.41
CA ARG A 37 -8.87 -7.99 7.42
C ARG A 37 -8.01 -9.10 8.00
N ILE A 38 -6.70 -8.91 8.03
CA ILE A 38 -5.79 -9.84 8.71
C ILE A 38 -5.99 -9.70 10.23
N SER A 39 -5.97 -10.83 10.93
CA SER A 39 -6.06 -10.87 12.40
C SER A 39 -4.68 -11.03 13.04
N THR A 40 -3.76 -11.63 12.31
CA THR A 40 -2.36 -11.84 12.68
C THR A 40 -1.43 -11.21 11.66
N LEU A 41 -0.21 -10.91 12.07
CA LEU A 41 0.90 -10.54 11.21
C LEU A 41 2.20 -11.01 11.85
N VAL A 42 2.92 -11.93 11.19
CA VAL A 42 4.18 -12.52 11.67
C VAL A 42 4.03 -13.05 13.11
N GLY A 43 3.00 -13.88 13.33
CA GLY A 43 2.73 -14.52 14.62
C GLY A 43 2.12 -13.62 15.72
N HIS A 44 2.04 -12.31 15.52
CA HIS A 44 1.42 -11.38 16.46
C HIS A 44 0.01 -10.99 16.06
N GLN A 45 -0.89 -10.78 17.02
CA GLN A 45 -2.19 -10.16 16.76
C GLN A 45 -1.99 -8.76 16.19
N VAL A 46 -2.78 -8.33 15.20
CA VAL A 46 -2.65 -7.00 14.60
C VAL A 46 -2.76 -5.86 15.63
N SER A 47 -3.54 -6.06 16.70
CA SER A 47 -3.66 -5.11 17.81
C SER A 47 -2.32 -4.80 18.50
N PHE A 48 -1.36 -5.73 18.49
CA PHE A 48 0.01 -5.50 18.95
C PHE A 48 0.63 -4.31 18.22
N TYR A 49 0.62 -4.33 16.89
CA TYR A 49 1.20 -3.26 16.07
C TYR A 49 0.38 -1.97 16.12
N LEU A 50 -0.96 -2.07 16.10
CA LEU A 50 -1.84 -0.89 16.15
C LEU A 50 -1.70 -0.11 17.47
N ASN A 51 -1.38 -0.80 18.57
CA ASN A 51 -1.13 -0.18 19.87
C ASN A 51 0.35 0.16 20.11
N HIS A 52 1.26 -0.23 19.22
CA HIS A 52 2.69 -0.02 19.40
C HIS A 52 3.05 1.49 19.34
N PRO A 53 3.77 2.04 20.33
CA PRO A 53 4.00 3.49 20.44
C PRO A 53 4.93 4.04 19.35
N GLN A 54 5.81 3.21 18.78
CA GLN A 54 6.73 3.64 17.71
C GLN A 54 6.18 3.40 16.29
N ILE A 55 4.93 2.95 16.18
CA ILE A 55 4.22 2.94 14.89
C ILE A 55 3.50 4.27 14.74
N ASP A 56 3.80 4.99 13.67
CA ASP A 56 3.22 6.31 13.41
C ASP A 56 1.70 6.24 13.14
N SER A 57 1.02 7.35 13.40
CA SER A 57 -0.45 7.42 13.25
C SER A 57 -0.91 7.23 11.81
N HIS A 58 -0.13 7.68 10.82
CA HIS A 58 -0.53 7.58 9.42
C HIS A 58 -0.45 6.14 8.90
N SER A 59 0.56 5.37 9.29
CA SER A 59 0.62 3.94 8.95
C SER A 59 -0.56 3.16 9.57
N LYS A 60 -0.98 3.52 10.78
CA LYS A 60 -2.18 2.95 11.42
C LYS A 60 -3.46 3.34 10.69
N MET A 61 -3.60 4.60 10.30
CA MET A 61 -4.75 5.08 9.51
C MET A 61 -4.79 4.40 8.14
N PHE A 62 -3.63 4.23 7.49
CA PHE A 62 -3.52 3.49 6.24
C PHE A 62 -4.00 2.05 6.41
N PHE A 63 -3.51 1.33 7.43
CA PHE A 63 -3.94 -0.04 7.70
C PHE A 63 -5.45 -0.17 7.83
N LYS A 64 -6.09 0.78 8.53
CA LYS A 64 -7.54 0.80 8.78
C LYS A 64 -8.37 1.18 7.55
N GLY A 65 -7.71 1.56 6.45
CA GLY A 65 -8.38 2.11 5.27
C GLY A 65 -9.00 3.47 5.55
N GLU A 66 -8.29 4.34 6.27
CA GLU A 66 -8.69 5.72 6.56
C GLU A 66 -7.87 6.74 5.77
N LEU A 67 -6.86 6.27 5.01
CA LEU A 67 -5.93 7.09 4.25
C LEU A 67 -5.66 6.48 2.87
N ALA A 68 -5.71 7.30 1.82
CA ALA A 68 -5.32 6.93 0.46
C ALA A 68 -3.82 7.17 0.20
N ILE A 69 -3.24 6.35 -0.69
CA ILE A 69 -1.87 6.55 -1.21
C ILE A 69 -1.68 7.87 -1.97
N SER A 70 -2.76 8.48 -2.47
CA SER A 70 -2.71 9.73 -3.26
C SER A 70 -2.37 10.97 -2.44
N ASN A 71 -2.32 10.86 -1.11
CA ASN A 71 -1.80 11.92 -0.25
C ASN A 71 -0.27 11.84 -0.17
N ASN A 72 0.39 12.43 -1.17
CA ASN A 72 1.83 12.30 -1.37
C ASN A 72 2.65 12.56 -0.09
N ALA A 73 2.41 13.69 0.60
CA ALA A 73 3.17 14.06 1.80
C ALA A 73 3.12 12.99 2.91
N ILE A 74 1.95 12.38 3.10
CA ILE A 74 1.77 11.33 4.10
C ILE A 74 2.40 10.02 3.63
N THR A 75 2.21 9.67 2.35
CA THR A 75 2.79 8.47 1.77
C THR A 75 4.32 8.49 1.84
N TYR A 76 4.98 9.64 1.65
CA TYR A 76 6.44 9.77 1.85
C TYR A 76 6.86 9.35 3.27
N GLY A 77 6.15 9.81 4.31
CA GLY A 77 6.48 9.46 5.69
C GLY A 77 6.30 7.97 6.01
N ILE A 78 5.27 7.33 5.44
CA ILE A 78 5.06 5.88 5.57
C ILE A 78 6.20 5.13 4.88
N LEU A 79 6.59 5.57 3.68
CA LEU A 79 7.65 4.95 2.89
C LEU A 79 9.03 5.04 3.53
N ASP A 80 9.34 6.10 4.26
CA ASP A 80 10.60 6.18 4.99
C ASP A 80 10.64 5.22 6.19
N SER A 81 9.47 4.92 6.78
CA SER A 81 9.36 4.03 7.94
C SER A 81 9.63 2.56 7.61
N VAL A 82 9.55 2.15 6.34
CA VAL A 82 9.86 0.78 5.91
C VAL A 82 11.31 0.38 6.20
N LEU A 83 12.22 1.35 6.26
CA LEU A 83 13.64 1.13 6.54
C LEU A 83 13.99 1.29 8.03
N THR A 84 12.99 1.17 8.91
CA THR A 84 13.22 1.23 10.35
C THR A 84 14.19 0.15 10.82
N LYS A 85 15.10 0.54 11.71
CA LYS A 85 16.00 -0.41 12.39
C LYS A 85 15.29 -1.18 13.50
N ASN A 86 14.09 -0.75 13.90
CA ASN A 86 13.32 -1.46 14.91
C ASN A 86 12.64 -2.70 14.30
N GLU A 87 13.22 -3.86 14.59
CA GLU A 87 12.79 -5.18 14.11
C GLU A 87 11.38 -5.55 14.57
N GLU A 88 10.92 -5.04 15.72
CA GLU A 88 9.58 -5.28 16.24
C GLU A 88 8.50 -4.61 15.37
N THR A 89 8.81 -3.43 14.83
CA THR A 89 7.85 -2.65 14.01
C THR A 89 8.01 -2.88 12.51
N ARG A 90 9.17 -3.34 12.08
CA ARG A 90 9.51 -3.51 10.65
C ARG A 90 8.52 -4.42 9.92
N PRO A 91 8.04 -5.56 10.47
CA PRO A 91 7.02 -6.39 9.82
C PRO A 91 5.75 -5.63 9.47
N PHE A 92 5.29 -4.75 10.36
CA PHE A 92 4.11 -3.92 10.11
C PHE A 92 4.36 -2.92 8.99
N TYR A 93 5.49 -2.20 9.02
CA TYR A 93 5.81 -1.26 7.95
C TYR A 93 6.04 -1.95 6.60
N PHE A 94 6.65 -3.13 6.60
CA PHE A 94 6.80 -3.95 5.39
C PHE A 94 5.43 -4.38 4.84
N PHE A 95 4.51 -4.84 5.70
CA PHE A 95 3.15 -5.18 5.29
C PHE A 95 2.41 -4.00 4.65
N ILE A 96 2.50 -2.81 5.26
CA ILE A 96 1.92 -1.59 4.71
C ILE A 96 2.59 -1.20 3.39
N PHE A 97 3.91 -1.27 3.32
CA PHE A 97 4.66 -0.94 2.12
C PHE A 97 4.32 -1.89 0.96
N ASN A 98 4.20 -3.18 1.21
CA ASN A 98 3.81 -4.17 0.19
C ASN A 98 2.47 -3.81 -0.46
N GLN A 99 1.49 -3.38 0.33
CA GLN A 99 0.23 -2.88 -0.22
C GLN A 99 0.37 -1.57 -1.00
N ILE A 100 1.24 -0.66 -0.53
CA ILE A 100 1.54 0.55 -1.30
C ILE A 100 2.13 0.16 -2.66
N VAL A 101 3.05 -0.81 -2.71
CA VAL A 101 3.56 -1.36 -3.97
C VAL A 101 2.40 -1.81 -4.84
N ASP A 102 1.48 -2.62 -4.33
CA ASP A 102 0.31 -3.11 -5.10
C ASP A 102 -0.62 -2.03 -5.60
N LEU A 103 -0.84 -0.97 -4.81
CA LEU A 103 -1.72 0.13 -5.17
C LEU A 103 -1.04 1.20 -6.04
N SER A 104 0.29 1.21 -6.09
CA SER A 104 1.05 2.26 -6.80
C SER A 104 0.80 2.28 -8.29
N ASP A 105 0.64 3.47 -8.85
CA ASP A 105 0.56 3.72 -10.28
C ASP A 105 1.87 4.34 -10.80
N GLU A 106 1.88 4.72 -12.08
CA GLU A 106 3.03 5.34 -12.74
C GLU A 106 3.48 6.66 -12.08
N LYS A 107 2.58 7.39 -11.38
CA LYS A 107 2.93 8.66 -10.73
C LYS A 107 3.79 8.46 -9.49
N MET A 108 3.64 7.32 -8.83
CA MET A 108 4.41 6.93 -7.65
C MET A 108 5.66 6.11 -7.97
N LEU A 109 5.84 5.75 -9.24
CA LEU A 109 6.82 4.79 -9.71
C LEU A 109 8.23 5.05 -9.18
N ASN A 110 8.78 6.25 -9.40
CA ASN A 110 10.14 6.58 -9.00
C ASN A 110 10.37 6.46 -7.49
N LEU A 111 9.39 6.89 -6.70
CA LEU A 111 9.48 6.87 -5.25
C LEU A 111 9.43 5.43 -4.72
N VAL A 112 8.42 4.67 -5.15
CA VAL A 112 8.17 3.33 -4.65
C VAL A 112 9.24 2.36 -5.16
N SER A 113 9.70 2.52 -6.40
CA SER A 113 10.80 1.72 -6.95
C SER A 113 12.12 1.92 -6.21
N SER A 114 12.47 3.15 -5.81
CA SER A 114 13.65 3.40 -4.96
C SER A 114 13.52 2.66 -3.63
N LYS A 115 12.35 2.70 -3.00
CA LYS A 115 12.11 2.02 -1.72
C LYS A 115 12.08 0.50 -1.83
N CYS A 116 11.58 -0.06 -2.93
CA CYS A 116 11.68 -1.50 -3.19
C CYS A 116 13.15 -1.94 -3.26
N LEU A 117 13.96 -1.19 -4.01
CA LEU A 117 15.39 -1.46 -4.14
C LEU A 117 16.09 -1.34 -2.78
N GLU A 118 15.92 -0.23 -2.07
CA GLU A 118 16.52 0.02 -0.76
C GLU A 118 16.14 -1.06 0.26
N PHE A 119 14.87 -1.50 0.27
CA PHE A 119 14.41 -2.53 1.20
C PHE A 119 15.07 -3.88 0.93
N VAL A 120 15.10 -4.35 -0.32
CA VAL A 120 15.74 -5.64 -0.68
C VAL A 120 17.25 -5.58 -0.45
N GLU A 121 17.91 -4.45 -0.72
CA GLU A 121 19.32 -4.27 -0.40
C GLU A 121 19.56 -4.29 1.12
N THR A 122 18.66 -3.73 1.91
CA THR A 122 18.84 -3.56 3.36
C THR A 122 18.49 -4.83 4.13
N TYR A 123 17.31 -5.40 3.89
CA TYR A 123 16.69 -6.51 4.61
C TYR A 123 16.35 -7.71 3.70
N PRO A 124 17.31 -8.28 2.95
CA PRO A 124 17.00 -9.35 2.01
C PRO A 124 16.45 -10.61 2.68
N CYS A 125 16.93 -10.99 3.88
CA CYS A 125 16.40 -12.15 4.59
C CYS A 125 14.90 -12.00 4.89
N GLU A 126 14.49 -10.82 5.36
CA GLU A 126 13.09 -10.56 5.71
C GLU A 126 12.20 -10.53 4.47
N TYR A 127 12.67 -9.86 3.41
CA TYR A 127 11.95 -9.83 2.14
C TYR A 127 11.66 -11.25 1.63
N PHE A 128 12.66 -12.12 1.60
CA PHE A 128 12.49 -13.48 1.09
C PHE A 128 11.79 -14.42 2.08
N THR A 129 11.91 -14.20 3.38
CA THR A 129 11.18 -15.00 4.38
C THR A 129 9.68 -14.69 4.35
N ALA A 130 9.30 -13.46 4.03
CA ALA A 130 7.91 -13.04 3.94
C ALA A 130 7.09 -13.79 2.86
N PHE A 131 7.73 -14.46 1.90
CA PHE A 131 7.05 -15.38 0.98
C PHE A 131 6.39 -16.58 1.66
N ASN A 132 6.81 -16.91 2.89
CA ASN A 132 6.25 -17.99 3.69
C ASN A 132 5.16 -17.50 4.65
N GLU A 133 4.93 -16.18 4.75
CA GLU A 133 3.95 -15.59 5.65
C GLU A 133 2.57 -15.57 4.99
N GLN A 134 1.61 -16.26 5.57
CA GLN A 134 0.26 -16.41 4.99
C GLN A 134 -0.50 -15.08 4.87
N ASP A 135 -0.19 -14.12 5.75
CA ASP A 135 -0.83 -12.82 5.81
C ASP A 135 -0.18 -11.78 4.86
N ILE A 136 0.89 -12.16 4.13
CA ILE A 136 1.62 -11.27 3.21
C ILE A 136 1.60 -11.86 1.79
N ASP A 137 0.83 -11.22 0.90
CA ASP A 137 0.83 -11.55 -0.53
C ASP A 137 1.77 -10.62 -1.30
N ILE A 138 2.96 -11.11 -1.65
CA ILE A 138 3.96 -10.32 -2.38
C ILE A 138 3.71 -10.43 -3.88
N ASN A 139 3.35 -9.31 -4.50
CA ASN A 139 3.28 -9.20 -5.95
C ASN A 139 4.68 -9.13 -6.58
N VAL A 140 5.27 -10.30 -6.77
CA VAL A 140 6.65 -10.46 -7.27
C VAL A 140 6.88 -9.69 -8.55
N VAL A 141 5.95 -9.78 -9.50
CA VAL A 141 6.06 -9.11 -10.81
C VAL A 141 6.20 -7.61 -10.64
N LYS A 142 5.39 -7.01 -9.76
CA LYS A 142 5.45 -5.57 -9.52
C LYS A 142 6.72 -5.15 -8.80
N TRP A 143 7.13 -5.91 -7.78
CA TRP A 143 8.39 -5.70 -7.07
C TRP A 143 9.60 -5.77 -8.01
N THR A 144 9.70 -6.81 -8.83
CA THR A 144 10.84 -7.01 -9.75
C THR A 144 10.84 -5.97 -10.86
N THR A 145 9.66 -5.58 -11.37
CA THR A 145 9.50 -4.48 -12.34
C THR A 145 10.01 -3.16 -11.76
N PHE A 146 9.57 -2.82 -10.56
CA PHE A 146 9.97 -1.58 -9.89
C PHE A 146 11.47 -1.56 -9.61
N ILE A 147 12.04 -2.65 -9.11
CA ILE A 147 13.49 -2.74 -8.87
C ILE A 147 14.26 -2.63 -10.20
N GLY A 148 13.81 -3.31 -11.26
CA GLY A 148 14.42 -3.20 -12.59
C GLY A 148 14.47 -1.76 -13.10
N GLN A 149 13.36 -1.03 -12.96
CA GLN A 149 13.28 0.39 -13.30
C GLN A 149 14.18 1.27 -12.41
N ALA A 150 14.23 1.01 -11.11
CA ALA A 150 15.11 1.73 -10.19
C ALA A 150 16.59 1.53 -10.55
N LEU A 151 16.99 0.34 -11.00
CA LEU A 151 18.36 0.01 -11.38
C LEU A 151 18.78 0.61 -12.71
N LYS A 152 17.88 0.68 -13.70
CA LYS A 152 18.09 1.26 -15.05
C LYS A 152 19.07 0.50 -15.96
N ASP A 153 20.20 0.02 -15.45
CA ASP A 153 21.27 -0.57 -16.26
C ASP A 153 21.94 -1.80 -15.62
N LYS A 154 22.76 -2.49 -16.43
CA LYS A 154 23.45 -3.73 -16.04
C LYS A 154 24.53 -3.52 -14.97
N ASN A 155 25.17 -2.35 -14.91
CA ASN A 155 26.20 -2.06 -13.92
C ASN A 155 25.57 -1.92 -12.54
N ARG A 156 24.48 -1.15 -12.45
CA ARG A 156 23.71 -1.01 -11.20
C ARG A 156 23.11 -2.34 -10.75
N PHE A 157 22.61 -3.15 -11.68
CA PHE A 157 22.18 -4.52 -11.38
C PHE A 157 23.31 -5.38 -10.81
N ALA A 158 24.54 -5.29 -11.35
CA ALA A 158 25.67 -6.04 -10.84
C ALA A 158 26.03 -5.64 -9.41
N THR A 159 25.98 -4.34 -9.09
CA THR A 159 26.18 -3.82 -7.72
C THR A 159 25.09 -4.33 -6.78
N PHE A 160 23.82 -4.16 -7.14
CA PHE A 160 22.67 -4.66 -6.38
C PHE A 160 22.80 -6.15 -6.08
N ARG A 161 23.09 -6.96 -7.11
CA ARG A 161 23.29 -8.40 -6.97
C ARG A 161 24.39 -8.72 -5.97
N SER A 162 25.54 -8.04 -6.05
CA SER A 162 26.68 -8.26 -5.14
C SER A 162 26.33 -7.94 -3.68
N VAL A 163 25.61 -6.83 -3.45
CA VAL A 163 25.15 -6.42 -2.12
C VAL A 163 24.22 -7.47 -1.52
N VAL A 164 23.23 -7.91 -2.28
CA VAL A 164 22.25 -8.90 -1.81
C VAL A 164 22.89 -10.29 -1.65
N ASP A 165 23.71 -10.75 -2.60
CA ASP A 165 24.44 -12.03 -2.52
C ASP A 165 25.27 -12.11 -1.22
N THR A 166 25.97 -11.03 -0.87
CA THR A 166 26.80 -10.97 0.34
C THR A 166 25.97 -11.19 1.61
N LYS A 167 24.81 -10.54 1.71
CA LYS A 167 23.92 -10.66 2.86
C LYS A 167 23.24 -12.02 2.93
N ILE A 168 22.76 -12.53 1.81
CA ILE A 168 22.09 -13.84 1.74
C ILE A 168 23.05 -14.96 2.12
N ASN A 169 24.26 -14.97 1.55
CA ASN A 169 25.23 -16.02 1.84
C ASN A 169 25.78 -15.95 3.28
N GLY A 170 25.79 -14.76 3.89
CA GLY A 170 26.27 -14.58 5.25
C GLY A 170 25.25 -14.84 6.35
N SER A 171 23.95 -14.63 6.09
CA SER A 171 22.94 -14.50 7.15
C SER A 171 21.60 -15.20 6.90
N CYS A 172 21.31 -15.67 5.68
CA CYS A 172 19.99 -16.23 5.37
C CYS A 172 20.10 -17.68 4.87
N SER A 173 19.62 -18.65 5.65
CA SER A 173 19.53 -20.04 5.23
C SER A 173 18.24 -20.33 4.46
N GLY A 174 18.31 -21.07 3.36
CA GLY A 174 17.13 -21.63 2.68
C GLY A 174 16.41 -20.69 1.70
N ILE A 175 16.97 -19.51 1.40
CA ILE A 175 16.37 -18.54 0.46
C ILE A 175 17.14 -18.38 -0.85
N GLN A 176 18.20 -19.17 -1.06
CA GLN A 176 19.10 -19.07 -2.22
C GLN A 176 18.35 -19.26 -3.55
N ASP A 177 17.41 -20.21 -3.59
CA ASP A 177 16.62 -20.49 -4.79
C ASP A 177 15.59 -19.39 -5.08
N LEU A 178 14.92 -18.86 -4.04
CA LEU A 178 14.02 -17.71 -4.16
C LEU A 178 14.77 -16.50 -4.71
N TRP A 179 15.94 -16.21 -4.15
CA TRP A 179 16.78 -15.12 -4.63
C TRP A 179 17.25 -15.33 -6.07
N LYS A 180 17.64 -16.56 -6.44
CA LYS A 180 18.07 -16.89 -7.81
C LYS A 180 16.97 -16.65 -8.83
N SER A 181 15.74 -17.03 -8.51
CA SER A 181 14.57 -16.76 -9.36
C SER A 181 14.30 -15.26 -9.42
N PHE A 182 14.22 -14.60 -8.27
CA PHE A 182 13.94 -13.17 -8.15
C PHE A 182 14.93 -12.30 -8.94
N ARG A 183 16.24 -12.52 -8.81
CA ARG A 183 17.24 -11.75 -9.54
C ARG A 183 17.19 -11.97 -11.05
N THR A 184 16.68 -13.11 -11.50
CA THR A 184 16.48 -13.39 -12.93
C THR A 184 15.35 -12.52 -13.47
N GLU A 185 14.23 -12.45 -12.74
CA GLU A 185 13.11 -11.56 -13.06
C GLU A 185 13.54 -10.08 -13.08
N VAL A 186 14.23 -9.60 -12.03
CA VAL A 186 14.76 -8.22 -12.00
C VAL A 186 15.62 -7.91 -13.23
N ARG A 187 16.47 -8.86 -13.65
CA ARG A 187 17.34 -8.69 -14.81
C ARG A 187 16.54 -8.56 -16.12
N MET A 188 15.40 -9.24 -16.23
CA MET A 188 14.51 -9.13 -17.39
C MET A 188 13.78 -7.78 -17.43
N CYS A 189 13.58 -7.15 -16.27
CA CYS A 189 12.96 -5.84 -16.13
C CYS A 189 13.93 -4.65 -16.27
N LEU A 190 15.22 -4.88 -16.55
CA LEU A 190 16.13 -3.78 -16.85
C LEU A 190 15.70 -3.12 -18.15
N ILE A 191 15.51 -1.80 -18.10
CA ILE A 191 15.13 -1.00 -19.27
C ILE A 191 16.23 -1.18 -20.33
N GLN A 192 15.83 -1.64 -21.52
CA GLN A 192 16.72 -1.82 -22.67
C GLN A 192 17.07 -0.48 -23.31
#